data_AF-E8LFK8-F1
#
_entry.id   AF-E8LFK8-F1
#
_cell.length_a   1.000
_cell.length_b   1.000
_cell.length_c   1.000
_cell.angle_alpha   90.00
_cell.angle_beta   90.00
_cell.angle_gamma   90.00
#
_symmetry.space_group_name_H-M   'P 1'
#
loop_
_entity.id
_entity.type
_entity.pdbx_description
1 polymer ?
#
loop_
_entity_poly.entity_id
_entity_poly.type
_entity_poly.pdbx_seq_one_letter_code
_entity_poly.pdbx_strand_id
1 'polypeptide(L)'
;MEKKPVKIVETVLRDGHQSLAATRMRISDMLPALEQLDNAGYYALEAWGGATFDSCLRFLNEDPWQRLRTLKKHLRKTPIQMLLRGQNILGYNHYADDVVREFVNRSVDNGVSIIRIFDALNDTRNLECAMRAAKEAGAHVQGCIVYTISPYHQDKDFVQLGKELAQMGADSICIKDMAGLLRPYAAESLIRSLKAELDLPIDLHTHFTSGMGDMTYLKAVEAGADMIDTALSPFSESTSQPCTESLVATLEGTPYDTGLKLAELNSLADYFKDVRKNLIHDFNLNANIPIDPKVLTFQIPGGMLSNLLNQMKEMGVADKYPQLLEEMPRVRAELGYPPLVTPTSQIVGSMSVLNVALGRYKMIPREVKDLILGKYGRTPGPIDPEVKRLAIGDAPQIDHRPADDIPPQMKKLREKLAEEGFPNAPIEDVLSYASFPEVTLNFLRHSNIGMKFHDL
;
A
#
# COMPACT_ATOMS: atom_id res chain seq x y z
N MET A 1 32.86 -16.99 -3.36
CA MET A 1 31.87 -16.16 -4.08
C MET A 1 31.93 -14.77 -3.48
N GLU A 2 31.77 -13.73 -4.28
CA GLU A 2 31.68 -12.34 -3.79
C GLU A 2 30.46 -12.21 -2.87
N LYS A 3 30.63 -11.60 -1.69
CA LYS A 3 29.53 -11.38 -0.74
C LYS A 3 28.61 -10.30 -1.30
N LYS A 4 27.31 -10.57 -1.32
CA LYS A 4 26.24 -9.64 -1.72
C LYS A 4 25.10 -9.71 -0.70
N PRO A 5 25.30 -9.17 0.53
CA PRO A 5 24.29 -9.18 1.57
C PRO A 5 22.96 -8.61 1.06
N VAL A 6 21.86 -9.36 1.20
CA VAL A 6 20.54 -8.81 0.92
C VAL A 6 20.12 -7.90 2.07
N LYS A 7 19.48 -6.78 1.73
CA LYS A 7 18.95 -5.82 2.70
C LYS A 7 17.51 -6.17 3.08
N ILE A 8 17.18 -5.98 4.35
CA ILE A 8 15.83 -6.22 4.86
C ILE A 8 15.12 -4.88 5.12
N VAL A 9 13.93 -4.73 4.55
CA VAL A 9 12.95 -3.71 4.94
C VAL A 9 11.93 -4.37 5.87
N GLU A 10 11.88 -3.93 7.11
CA GLU A 10 11.01 -4.52 8.13
C GLU A 10 9.66 -3.79 8.18
N THR A 11 8.56 -4.53 8.04
CA THR A 11 7.19 -4.00 7.89
C THR A 11 6.30 -4.14 9.12
N VAL A 12 6.82 -4.66 10.25
CA VAL A 12 6.04 -4.88 11.50
C VAL A 12 5.29 -3.63 11.97
N LEU A 13 5.83 -2.43 11.75
CA LEU A 13 5.23 -1.15 12.18
C LEU A 13 4.19 -0.58 11.19
N ARG A 14 4.02 -1.19 10.00
CA ARG A 14 3.05 -0.75 8.97
C ARG A 14 2.31 -1.93 8.35
N ASP A 15 2.86 -2.59 7.34
CA ASP A 15 2.10 -3.59 6.58
C ASP A 15 1.78 -4.87 7.37
N GLY A 16 2.65 -5.25 8.31
CA GLY A 16 2.46 -6.44 9.13
C GLY A 16 1.17 -6.37 9.96
N HIS A 17 1.02 -5.31 10.76
CA HIS A 17 -0.20 -5.11 11.55
C HIS A 17 -1.39 -4.61 10.72
N GLN A 18 -1.15 -3.94 9.58
CA GLN A 18 -2.21 -3.64 8.62
C GLN A 18 -2.85 -4.93 8.09
N SER A 19 -2.04 -5.96 7.85
CA SER A 19 -2.46 -7.25 7.30
C SER A 19 -3.09 -8.17 8.33
N LEU A 20 -2.56 -8.22 9.56
CA LEU A 20 -2.95 -9.23 10.56
C LEU A 20 -3.66 -8.67 11.80
N ALA A 21 -3.67 -7.34 11.97
CA ALA A 21 -4.28 -6.69 13.11
C ALA A 21 -5.13 -5.47 12.72
N ALA A 22 -5.68 -5.48 11.49
CA ALA A 22 -6.55 -4.44 10.96
C ALA A 22 -5.98 -3.01 11.10
N THR A 23 -4.66 -2.85 11.11
CA THR A 23 -3.96 -1.58 11.30
C THR A 23 -4.11 -0.97 12.70
N ARG A 24 -4.34 -1.78 13.74
CA ARG A 24 -4.69 -1.31 15.10
C ARG A 24 -3.51 -1.14 16.06
N MET A 25 -2.27 -1.30 15.61
CA MET A 25 -1.12 -1.07 16.48
C MET A 25 -1.03 0.41 16.88
N ARG A 26 -1.02 0.67 18.19
CA ARG A 26 -0.96 2.02 18.78
C ARG A 26 0.49 2.45 18.93
N ILE A 27 0.73 3.76 19.03
CA ILE A 27 2.09 4.27 19.31
C ILE A 27 2.63 3.76 20.65
N SER A 28 1.75 3.53 21.64
CA SER A 28 2.11 2.94 22.94
C SER A 28 2.61 1.51 22.84
N ASP A 29 2.13 0.75 21.84
CA ASP A 29 2.59 -0.62 21.57
C ASP A 29 3.92 -0.62 20.79
N MET A 30 4.27 0.48 20.12
CA MET A 30 5.50 0.59 19.33
C MET A 30 6.67 1.10 20.18
N LEU A 31 6.42 2.14 20.99
CA LEU A 31 7.42 2.92 21.73
C LEU A 31 8.48 2.06 22.46
N PRO A 32 8.11 1.00 23.21
CA PRO A 32 9.09 0.21 23.95
C PRO A 32 10.08 -0.55 23.06
N ALA A 33 9.73 -0.86 21.81
CA ALA A 33 10.58 -1.61 20.89
C ALA A 33 11.37 -0.74 19.90
N LEU A 34 11.05 0.55 19.77
CA LEU A 34 11.61 1.40 18.71
C LEU A 34 13.14 1.47 18.72
N GLU A 35 13.76 1.63 19.88
CA GLU A 35 15.23 1.72 19.96
C GLU A 35 15.90 0.38 19.64
N GLN A 36 15.28 -0.75 19.99
CA GLN A 36 15.79 -2.06 19.60
C GLN A 36 15.65 -2.28 18.09
N LEU A 37 14.52 -1.89 17.50
CA LEU A 37 14.32 -1.90 16.04
C LEU A 37 15.34 -1.00 15.32
N ASP A 38 15.63 0.20 15.84
CA ASP A 38 16.62 1.13 15.28
C ASP A 38 18.05 0.56 15.30
N ASN A 39 18.33 -0.36 16.23
CA ASN A 39 19.64 -0.97 16.40
C ASN A 39 19.81 -2.33 15.70
N ALA A 40 18.71 -2.95 15.23
CA ALA A 40 18.71 -4.30 14.68
C ALA A 40 19.51 -4.44 13.37
N GLY A 41 19.73 -3.33 12.64
CA GLY A 41 20.51 -3.30 11.40
C GLY A 41 19.69 -3.41 10.11
N TYR A 42 18.37 -3.21 10.17
CA TYR A 42 17.50 -3.15 9.00
C TYR A 42 17.92 -2.03 8.04
N TYR A 43 17.66 -2.21 6.74
CA TYR A 43 17.87 -1.17 5.75
C TYR A 43 16.86 -0.03 5.89
N ALA A 44 15.62 -0.36 6.19
CA ALA A 44 14.56 0.60 6.50
C ALA A 44 13.48 -0.06 7.37
N LEU A 45 12.72 0.78 8.08
CA LEU A 45 11.49 0.40 8.76
C LEU A 45 10.32 1.02 8.01
N GLU A 46 9.47 0.19 7.42
CA GLU A 46 8.21 0.68 6.89
C GLU A 46 7.24 0.90 8.06
N ALA A 47 7.00 2.17 8.38
CA ALA A 47 6.33 2.56 9.63
C ALA A 47 5.25 3.64 9.44
N TRP A 48 4.99 4.08 8.21
CA TRP A 48 4.03 5.15 7.94
C TRP A 48 3.36 5.06 6.56
N GLY A 49 2.32 5.87 6.34
CA GLY A 49 1.51 5.82 5.13
C GLY A 49 0.57 4.60 5.08
N GLY A 50 0.07 4.27 3.90
CA GLY A 50 -0.98 3.25 3.74
C GLY A 50 -2.19 3.53 4.63
N ALA A 51 -2.76 2.49 5.27
CA ALA A 51 -3.94 2.61 6.11
C ALA A 51 -3.65 3.16 7.52
N THR A 52 -2.38 3.30 7.91
CA THR A 52 -2.03 3.75 9.27
C THR A 52 -2.56 5.14 9.56
N PHE A 53 -2.58 6.02 8.57
CA PHE A 53 -3.03 7.40 8.71
C PHE A 53 -4.52 7.50 9.06
N ASP A 54 -5.39 6.83 8.29
CA ASP A 54 -6.84 6.75 8.62
C ASP A 54 -7.03 6.04 9.96
N SER A 55 -6.27 4.98 10.23
CA SER A 55 -6.42 4.20 11.46
C SER A 55 -6.12 5.00 12.72
N CYS A 56 -5.04 5.80 12.71
CA CYS A 56 -4.68 6.73 13.78
C CYS A 56 -5.88 7.60 14.17
N LEU A 57 -6.45 8.30 13.18
CA LEU A 57 -7.54 9.24 13.38
C LEU A 57 -8.85 8.53 13.77
N ARG A 58 -9.21 7.48 13.03
CA ARG A 58 -10.54 6.87 13.10
C ARG A 58 -10.72 5.92 14.28
N PHE A 59 -9.69 5.15 14.63
CA PHE A 59 -9.83 4.02 15.53
C PHE A 59 -8.93 4.09 16.76
N LEU A 60 -7.81 4.80 16.67
CA LEU A 60 -6.82 4.84 17.75
C LEU A 60 -6.86 6.15 18.53
N ASN A 61 -7.57 7.16 18.02
CA ASN A 61 -7.59 8.52 18.57
C ASN A 61 -6.16 9.08 18.73
N GLU A 62 -5.34 8.87 17.70
CA GLU A 62 -3.96 9.36 17.60
C GLU A 62 -3.80 10.29 16.40
N ASP A 63 -2.95 11.32 16.52
CA ASP A 63 -2.53 12.12 15.37
C ASP A 63 -1.43 11.38 14.59
N PRO A 64 -1.64 11.03 13.30
CA PRO A 64 -0.64 10.34 12.49
C PRO A 64 0.65 11.15 12.29
N TRP A 65 0.58 12.49 12.30
CA TRP A 65 1.77 13.35 12.19
C TRP A 65 2.57 13.34 13.48
N GLN A 66 1.90 13.42 14.64
CA GLN A 66 2.55 13.25 15.93
C GLN A 66 3.16 11.86 16.09
N ARG A 67 2.49 10.81 15.59
CA ARG A 67 3.05 9.46 15.52
C ARG A 67 4.34 9.44 14.72
N LEU A 68 4.37 10.04 13.53
CA LEU A 68 5.59 10.13 12.71
C LEU A 68 6.73 10.85 13.42
N ARG A 69 6.47 12.01 14.04
CA ARG A 69 7.48 12.73 14.84
C ARG A 69 8.02 11.90 16.00
N THR A 70 7.14 11.13 16.65
CA THR A 70 7.51 10.22 17.73
C THR A 70 8.40 9.09 17.22
N LEU A 71 8.02 8.46 16.10
CA LEU A 71 8.86 7.46 15.42
C LEU A 71 10.23 8.04 15.09
N LYS A 72 10.29 9.22 14.45
CA LYS A 72 11.55 9.87 14.07
C LYS A 72 12.46 10.19 15.26
N LYS A 73 11.89 10.50 16.42
CA LYS A 73 12.64 10.76 17.65
C LYS A 73 13.43 9.54 18.14
N HIS A 74 12.89 8.34 17.95
CA HIS A 74 13.48 7.07 18.42
C HIS A 74 14.20 6.28 17.32
N LEU A 75 13.74 6.39 16.06
CA LEU A 75 14.36 5.77 14.88
C LEU A 75 15.36 6.74 14.24
N ARG A 76 16.56 6.82 14.84
CA ARG A 76 17.58 7.80 14.45
C ARG A 76 18.57 7.24 13.43
N LYS A 77 18.78 5.94 13.43
CA LYS A 77 19.75 5.24 12.58
C LYS A 77 19.07 4.66 11.34
N THR A 78 17.93 4.01 11.53
CA THR A 78 17.22 3.30 10.47
C THR A 78 16.23 4.24 9.77
N PRO A 79 16.32 4.41 8.44
CA PRO A 79 15.38 5.19 7.66
C PRO A 79 13.92 4.77 7.88
N ILE A 80 13.04 5.76 8.05
CA ILE A 80 11.59 5.52 8.03
C ILE A 80 11.14 5.51 6.57
N GLN A 81 10.55 4.39 6.15
CA GLN A 81 9.89 4.24 4.87
C GLN A 81 8.38 4.42 5.01
N MET A 82 7.76 5.08 4.03
CA MET A 82 6.31 5.14 3.89
C MET A 82 5.82 4.56 2.56
N LEU A 83 4.58 4.09 2.54
CA LEU A 83 3.83 3.77 1.32
C LEU A 83 2.92 4.94 0.93
N LEU A 84 3.10 5.48 -0.27
CA LEU A 84 2.31 6.60 -0.81
C LEU A 84 1.68 6.21 -2.16
N ARG A 85 0.37 6.46 -2.33
CA ARG A 85 -0.27 6.34 -3.64
C ARG A 85 -0.12 7.66 -4.39
N GLY A 86 0.61 7.70 -5.50
CA GLY A 86 1.07 8.91 -6.20
C GLY A 86 0.15 10.13 -6.10
N GLN A 87 -0.81 10.26 -7.01
CA GLN A 87 -1.71 11.41 -7.06
C GLN A 87 -2.83 11.38 -5.99
N ASN A 88 -3.10 10.22 -5.39
CA ASN A 88 -4.17 10.06 -4.40
C ASN A 88 -3.68 10.22 -2.95
N ILE A 89 -2.39 10.45 -2.71
CA ILE A 89 -1.75 10.42 -1.39
C ILE A 89 -2.19 9.21 -0.56
N LEU A 90 -3.06 9.42 0.43
CA LEU A 90 -3.66 8.40 1.29
C LEU A 90 -5.18 8.27 1.09
N GLY A 91 -5.78 9.08 0.22
CA GLY A 91 -7.22 9.09 -0.07
C GLY A 91 -7.63 8.17 -1.24
N TYR A 92 -8.88 8.35 -1.69
CA TYR A 92 -9.50 7.53 -2.74
C TYR A 92 -9.60 8.22 -4.10
N ASN A 93 -9.42 9.55 -4.17
CA ASN A 93 -9.49 10.35 -5.39
C ASN A 93 -8.13 11.00 -5.67
N HIS A 94 -7.89 11.43 -6.92
CA HIS A 94 -6.74 12.26 -7.25
C HIS A 94 -6.89 13.64 -6.60
N TYR A 95 -5.76 14.20 -6.15
CA TYR A 95 -5.67 15.57 -5.66
C TYR A 95 -4.92 16.44 -6.66
N ALA A 96 -5.09 17.76 -6.57
CA ALA A 96 -4.25 18.70 -7.31
C ALA A 96 -2.79 18.63 -6.83
N ASP A 97 -1.87 19.01 -7.70
CA ASP A 97 -0.43 18.93 -7.43
C ASP A 97 0.02 19.75 -6.22
N ASP A 98 -0.68 20.84 -5.88
CA ASP A 98 -0.38 21.65 -4.69
C ASP A 98 -0.61 20.87 -3.39
N VAL A 99 -1.65 20.04 -3.34
CA VAL A 99 -1.92 19.13 -2.21
C VAL A 99 -0.89 18.02 -2.13
N VAL A 100 -0.61 17.36 -3.26
CA VAL A 100 0.34 16.23 -3.31
C VAL A 100 1.73 16.70 -2.89
N ARG A 101 2.20 17.82 -3.43
CA ARG A 101 3.50 18.42 -3.11
C ARG A 101 3.59 18.80 -1.63
N GLU A 102 2.58 19.48 -1.08
CA GLU A 102 2.58 19.84 0.33
C GLU A 102 2.55 18.60 1.23
N PHE A 103 1.78 17.57 0.88
CA PHE A 103 1.74 16.32 1.63
C PHE A 103 3.11 15.63 1.67
N VAL A 104 3.79 15.53 0.52
CA VAL A 104 5.13 14.94 0.42
C VAL A 104 6.14 15.76 1.23
N ASN A 105 6.15 17.08 1.08
CA ASN A 105 7.05 17.96 1.84
C ASN A 105 6.87 17.77 3.35
N ARG A 106 5.62 17.78 3.84
CA ARG A 106 5.35 17.56 5.28
C ARG A 106 5.71 16.17 5.75
N SER A 107 5.58 15.16 4.90
CA SER A 107 6.01 13.79 5.24
C SER A 107 7.52 13.74 5.49
N VAL A 108 8.30 14.38 4.61
CA VAL A 108 9.77 14.44 4.73
C VAL A 108 10.20 15.32 5.91
N ASP A 109 9.63 16.52 6.05
CA ASP A 109 9.89 17.45 7.17
C ASP A 109 9.69 16.77 8.54
N ASN A 110 8.68 15.90 8.65
CA ASN A 110 8.35 15.22 9.90
C ASN A 110 9.12 13.90 10.13
N GLY A 111 9.89 13.42 9.15
CA GLY A 111 10.88 12.37 9.36
C GLY A 111 10.87 11.18 8.41
N VAL A 112 10.04 11.18 7.36
CA VAL A 112 10.10 10.15 6.31
C VAL A 112 11.40 10.31 5.51
N SER A 113 12.16 9.21 5.36
CA SER A 113 13.41 9.17 4.60
C SER A 113 13.25 8.51 3.23
N ILE A 114 12.37 7.51 3.13
CA ILE A 114 12.13 6.73 1.91
C ILE A 114 10.64 6.79 1.57
N ILE A 115 10.30 7.16 0.34
CA ILE A 115 8.91 7.15 -0.12
C ILE A 115 8.77 6.11 -1.22
N ARG A 116 8.03 5.03 -0.93
CA ARG A 116 7.59 4.05 -1.92
C ARG A 116 6.32 4.57 -2.59
N ILE A 117 6.45 4.98 -3.85
CA ILE A 117 5.38 5.68 -4.58
C ILE A 117 4.82 4.75 -5.66
N PHE A 118 3.53 4.41 -5.56
CA PHE A 118 2.85 3.51 -6.49
C PHE A 118 1.56 4.12 -7.06
N ASP A 119 1.11 3.58 -8.19
CA ASP A 119 -0.19 3.87 -8.80
C ASP A 119 -0.95 2.54 -8.99
N ALA A 120 -2.27 2.56 -8.77
CA ALA A 120 -3.06 1.33 -8.79
C ALA A 120 -3.18 0.69 -10.19
N LEU A 121 -2.97 1.47 -11.25
CA LEU A 121 -3.00 1.05 -12.65
C LEU A 121 -1.60 0.94 -13.27
N ASN A 122 -0.53 1.20 -12.50
CA ASN A 122 0.82 1.43 -13.01
C ASN A 122 0.90 2.58 -14.04
N ASP A 123 0.02 3.58 -13.96
CA ASP A 123 0.12 4.77 -14.81
C ASP A 123 1.17 5.73 -14.23
N THR A 124 2.35 5.74 -14.84
CA THR A 124 3.51 6.53 -14.39
C THR A 124 3.24 8.04 -14.38
N ARG A 125 2.27 8.52 -15.16
CA ARG A 125 1.85 9.93 -15.14
C ARG A 125 1.29 10.35 -13.78
N ASN A 126 0.59 9.45 -13.08
CA ASN A 126 0.06 9.70 -11.74
C ASN A 126 1.15 9.74 -10.65
N LEU A 127 2.39 9.41 -10.98
CA LEU A 127 3.52 9.40 -10.05
C LEU A 127 4.37 10.66 -10.16
N GLU A 128 4.26 11.42 -11.25
CA GLU A 128 5.16 12.52 -11.60
C GLU A 128 5.27 13.57 -10.50
N CYS A 129 4.14 14.07 -10.01
CA CYS A 129 4.14 15.11 -8.98
C CYS A 129 4.75 14.62 -7.67
N ALA A 130 4.37 13.42 -7.21
CA ALA A 130 4.86 12.85 -5.96
C ALA A 130 6.36 12.53 -6.01
N MET A 131 6.83 11.91 -7.10
CA MET A 131 8.26 11.60 -7.29
C MET A 131 9.10 12.87 -7.34
N ARG A 132 8.68 13.86 -8.12
CA ARG A 132 9.38 15.15 -8.21
C ARG A 132 9.44 15.85 -6.85
N ALA A 133 8.31 15.98 -6.16
CA ALA A 133 8.27 16.61 -4.83
C ALA A 133 9.15 15.87 -3.82
N ALA A 134 9.18 14.54 -3.86
CA ALA A 134 9.99 13.74 -2.95
C ALA A 134 11.49 13.92 -3.21
N LYS A 135 11.92 13.96 -4.48
CA LYS A 135 13.31 14.27 -4.85
C LYS A 135 13.71 15.68 -4.42
N GLU A 136 12.86 16.67 -4.67
CA GLU A 136 13.11 18.06 -4.28
C GLU A 136 13.19 18.23 -2.75
N ALA A 137 12.39 17.48 -2.00
CA ALA A 137 12.45 17.43 -0.53
C ALA A 137 13.65 16.65 0.02
N GLY A 138 14.41 15.95 -0.83
CA GLY A 138 15.62 15.20 -0.43
C GLY A 138 15.35 13.78 0.10
N ALA A 139 14.17 13.22 -0.14
CA ALA A 139 13.87 11.83 0.19
C ALA A 139 14.43 10.86 -0.87
N HIS A 140 14.66 9.61 -0.46
CA HIS A 140 14.88 8.50 -1.39
C HIS A 140 13.56 8.14 -2.07
N VAL A 141 13.52 8.25 -3.40
CA VAL A 141 12.34 7.91 -4.18
C VAL A 141 12.42 6.47 -4.64
N GLN A 142 11.56 5.62 -4.09
CA GLN A 142 11.40 4.26 -4.55
C GLN A 142 10.19 4.16 -5.48
N GLY A 143 10.45 4.10 -6.79
CA GLY A 143 9.43 3.92 -7.82
C GLY A 143 8.86 2.51 -7.75
N CYS A 144 7.53 2.37 -7.72
CA CYS A 144 6.89 1.09 -7.43
C CYS A 144 6.09 0.55 -8.63
N ILE A 145 6.37 -0.69 -8.99
CA ILE A 145 5.65 -1.48 -10.00
C ILE A 145 4.68 -2.41 -9.26
N VAL A 146 3.38 -2.21 -9.42
CA VAL A 146 2.37 -3.12 -8.86
C VAL A 146 2.32 -4.39 -9.71
N TYR A 147 2.65 -5.53 -9.10
CA TYR A 147 2.68 -6.81 -9.78
C TYR A 147 1.28 -7.43 -9.86
N THR A 148 0.97 -8.04 -11.02
CA THR A 148 -0.24 -8.81 -11.22
C THR A 148 -0.09 -9.76 -12.41
N ILE A 149 -1.01 -10.71 -12.59
CA ILE A 149 -0.94 -11.71 -13.66
C ILE A 149 -2.04 -11.42 -14.70
N SER A 150 -1.64 -11.10 -15.93
CA SER A 150 -2.55 -10.93 -17.07
C SER A 150 -1.80 -10.97 -18.42
N PRO A 151 -2.52 -10.98 -19.56
CA PRO A 151 -1.90 -10.82 -20.89
C PRO A 151 -1.10 -9.52 -21.11
N TYR A 152 -1.37 -8.48 -20.32
CA TYR A 152 -0.74 -7.14 -20.39
C TYR A 152 0.33 -6.90 -19.32
N HIS A 153 0.70 -7.95 -18.58
CA HIS A 153 1.63 -7.87 -17.46
C HIS A 153 2.66 -9.00 -17.58
N GLN A 154 3.53 -8.87 -18.59
CA GLN A 154 4.68 -9.74 -18.83
C GLN A 154 5.97 -9.04 -18.36
N ASP A 155 7.07 -9.78 -18.23
CA ASP A 155 8.36 -9.22 -17.79
C ASP A 155 8.78 -7.99 -18.61
N LYS A 156 8.58 -8.01 -19.93
CA LYS A 156 8.87 -6.86 -20.80
C LYS A 156 8.07 -5.59 -20.44
N ASP A 157 6.84 -5.76 -19.98
CA ASP A 157 5.94 -4.66 -19.65
C ASP A 157 6.37 -4.05 -18.31
N PHE A 158 6.72 -4.91 -17.34
CA PHE A 158 7.31 -4.47 -16.07
C PHE A 158 8.69 -3.82 -16.23
N VAL A 159 9.54 -4.34 -17.12
CA VAL A 159 10.83 -3.73 -17.46
C VAL A 159 10.64 -2.34 -18.06
N GLN A 160 9.66 -2.17 -18.95
CA GLN A 160 9.34 -0.86 -19.51
C GLN A 160 8.89 0.14 -18.43
N LEU A 161 8.02 -0.29 -17.51
CA LEU A 161 7.64 0.52 -16.34
C LEU A 161 8.86 0.89 -15.48
N GLY A 162 9.77 -0.06 -15.23
CA GLY A 162 11.00 0.20 -14.48
C GLY A 162 11.89 1.25 -15.16
N LYS A 163 12.00 1.22 -16.50
CA LYS A 163 12.73 2.24 -17.28
C LYS A 163 12.08 3.62 -17.18
N GLU A 164 10.76 3.69 -17.26
CA GLU A 164 10.03 4.95 -17.09
C GLU A 164 10.25 5.54 -15.69
N LEU A 165 10.13 4.73 -14.64
CA LEU A 165 10.38 5.16 -13.26
C LEU A 165 11.84 5.63 -13.05
N ALA A 166 12.81 4.94 -13.65
CA ALA A 166 14.21 5.35 -13.61
C ALA A 166 14.42 6.69 -14.32
N GLN A 167 13.81 6.91 -15.49
CA GLN A 167 13.86 8.17 -16.23
C GLN A 167 13.21 9.33 -15.45
N MET A 168 12.18 9.03 -14.65
CA MET A 168 11.54 10.00 -13.74
C MET A 168 12.38 10.31 -12.49
N GLY A 169 13.54 9.66 -12.30
CA GLY A 169 14.48 9.93 -11.23
C GLY A 169 14.31 9.07 -9.97
N ALA A 170 13.76 7.85 -10.10
CA ALA A 170 13.75 6.89 -9.01
C ALA A 170 15.18 6.52 -8.55
N ASP A 171 15.38 6.41 -7.24
CA ASP A 171 16.64 5.99 -6.61
C ASP A 171 16.69 4.46 -6.41
N SER A 172 15.53 3.81 -6.34
CA SER A 172 15.38 2.35 -6.40
C SER A 172 14.03 1.96 -6.98
N ILE A 173 13.88 0.71 -7.39
CA ILE A 173 12.63 0.14 -7.91
C ILE A 173 12.08 -0.88 -6.92
N CYS A 174 10.80 -0.81 -6.60
CA CYS A 174 10.09 -1.84 -5.85
C CYS A 174 9.11 -2.60 -6.74
N ILE A 175 9.20 -3.93 -6.77
CA ILE A 175 8.13 -4.78 -7.29
C ILE A 175 7.17 -5.06 -6.13
N LYS A 176 5.95 -4.55 -6.21
CA LYS A 176 4.91 -4.71 -5.18
C LYS A 176 3.90 -5.77 -5.58
N ASP A 177 4.11 -6.98 -5.07
CA ASP A 177 3.19 -8.10 -5.14
C ASP A 177 2.25 -8.10 -3.92
N MET A 178 1.30 -7.16 -3.92
CA MET A 178 0.37 -6.92 -2.81
C MET A 178 -0.55 -8.09 -2.46
N ALA A 179 -0.68 -9.09 -3.35
CA ALA A 179 -1.58 -10.23 -3.17
C ALA A 179 -0.84 -11.57 -3.03
N GLY A 180 0.49 -11.59 -3.15
CA GLY A 180 1.28 -12.83 -3.04
C GLY A 180 1.13 -13.75 -4.25
N LEU A 181 1.06 -13.16 -5.45
CA LEU A 181 0.82 -13.85 -6.72
C LEU A 181 2.11 -14.29 -7.41
N LEU A 182 3.22 -13.63 -7.12
CA LEU A 182 4.48 -13.81 -7.82
C LEU A 182 5.05 -15.19 -7.48
N ARG A 183 5.12 -16.06 -8.49
CA ARG A 183 5.68 -17.40 -8.36
C ARG A 183 7.21 -17.35 -8.32
N PRO A 184 7.87 -18.32 -7.67
CA PRO A 184 9.33 -18.26 -7.49
C PRO A 184 10.14 -18.14 -8.80
N TYR A 185 9.84 -18.95 -9.80
CA TYR A 185 10.54 -18.88 -11.10
C TYR A 185 10.16 -17.64 -11.92
N ALA A 186 8.97 -17.07 -11.70
CA ALA A 186 8.59 -15.80 -12.30
C ALA A 186 9.36 -14.63 -11.65
N ALA A 187 9.57 -14.67 -10.33
CA ALA A 187 10.43 -13.70 -9.64
C ALA A 187 11.88 -13.76 -10.16
N GLU A 188 12.45 -14.95 -10.31
CA GLU A 188 13.79 -15.10 -10.88
C GLU A 188 13.89 -14.46 -12.28
N SER A 189 12.92 -14.75 -13.15
CA SER A 189 12.86 -14.18 -14.51
C SER A 189 12.74 -12.66 -14.50
N LEU A 190 11.79 -12.13 -13.72
CA LEU A 190 11.50 -10.70 -13.66
C LEU A 190 12.67 -9.91 -13.08
N ILE A 191 13.26 -10.37 -11.97
CA ILE A 191 14.42 -9.72 -11.34
C ILE A 191 15.59 -9.69 -12.32
N ARG A 192 15.94 -10.80 -12.98
CA ARG A 192 17.02 -10.81 -13.98
C ARG A 192 16.74 -9.85 -15.13
N SER A 193 15.50 -9.83 -15.62
CA SER A 193 15.10 -8.94 -16.72
C SER A 193 15.23 -7.47 -16.35
N LEU A 194 14.86 -7.09 -15.12
CA LEU A 194 15.04 -5.73 -14.63
C LEU A 194 16.51 -5.39 -14.40
N LYS A 195 17.30 -6.26 -13.75
CA LYS A 195 18.74 -6.04 -13.51
C LYS A 195 19.57 -5.99 -14.79
N ALA A 196 19.11 -6.60 -15.88
CA ALA A 196 19.76 -6.52 -17.18
C ALA A 196 19.60 -5.13 -17.85
N GLU A 197 18.59 -4.39 -17.46
CA GLU A 197 18.17 -3.15 -18.14
C GLU A 197 18.25 -1.90 -17.24
N LEU A 198 18.42 -2.11 -15.92
CA LEU A 198 18.44 -1.06 -14.90
C LEU A 198 19.64 -1.25 -13.96
N ASP A 199 20.37 -0.16 -13.73
CA ASP A 199 21.45 -0.10 -12.74
C ASP A 199 20.95 0.20 -11.31
N LEU A 200 19.64 0.45 -11.15
CA LEU A 200 19.04 0.79 -9.85
C LEU A 200 18.94 -0.43 -8.93
N PRO A 201 19.01 -0.23 -7.59
CA PRO A 201 18.66 -1.25 -6.62
C PRO A 201 17.21 -1.71 -6.80
N ILE A 202 16.98 -3.01 -6.69
CA ILE A 202 15.65 -3.63 -6.80
C ILE A 202 15.23 -4.21 -5.46
N ASP A 203 14.04 -3.82 -5.04
CA ASP A 203 13.34 -4.29 -3.86
C ASP A 203 12.15 -5.16 -4.28
N LEU A 204 11.97 -6.30 -3.61
CA LEU A 204 10.80 -7.16 -3.81
C LEU A 204 9.95 -7.18 -2.54
N HIS A 205 8.74 -6.64 -2.67
CA HIS A 205 7.69 -6.70 -1.66
C HIS A 205 6.65 -7.74 -2.08
N THR A 206 6.43 -8.78 -1.27
CA THR A 206 5.36 -9.77 -1.47
C THR A 206 4.57 -10.02 -0.20
N HIS A 207 3.38 -10.58 -0.36
CA HIS A 207 2.58 -11.13 0.72
C HIS A 207 2.61 -12.67 0.67
N PHE A 208 2.39 -13.31 1.81
CA PHE A 208 2.45 -14.75 1.99
C PHE A 208 1.12 -15.46 1.74
N THR A 209 0.12 -14.76 1.17
CA THR A 209 -1.26 -15.24 1.09
C THR A 209 -1.35 -16.59 0.38
N SER A 210 -0.54 -16.81 -0.65
CA SER A 210 -0.48 -18.06 -1.41
C SER A 210 0.37 -19.16 -0.77
N GLY A 211 1.16 -18.82 0.25
CA GLY A 211 2.15 -19.69 0.88
C GLY A 211 3.47 -19.82 0.11
N MET A 212 3.68 -19.01 -0.93
CA MET A 212 4.88 -19.09 -1.78
C MET A 212 5.96 -18.05 -1.46
N GLY A 213 5.69 -17.09 -0.57
CA GLY A 213 6.51 -15.89 -0.39
C GLY A 213 7.99 -16.17 -0.10
N ASP A 214 8.31 -17.14 0.76
CA ASP A 214 9.70 -17.50 1.11
C ASP A 214 10.47 -18.01 -0.11
N MET A 215 9.86 -18.92 -0.88
CA MET A 215 10.46 -19.44 -2.11
C MET A 215 10.62 -18.34 -3.16
N THR A 216 9.66 -17.43 -3.23
CA THR A 216 9.70 -16.27 -4.13
C THR A 216 10.86 -15.34 -3.77
N TYR A 217 11.07 -15.04 -2.49
CA TYR A 217 12.20 -14.26 -2.03
C TYR A 217 13.53 -14.97 -2.25
N LEU A 218 13.63 -16.28 -1.95
CA LEU A 218 14.86 -17.04 -2.20
C LEU A 218 15.28 -16.95 -3.68
N LYS A 219 14.33 -17.19 -4.61
CA LYS A 219 14.60 -17.09 -6.05
C LYS A 219 14.90 -15.67 -6.52
N ALA A 220 14.28 -14.66 -5.92
CA ALA A 220 14.55 -13.25 -6.23
C ALA A 220 15.95 -12.81 -5.77
N VAL A 221 16.36 -13.21 -4.56
CA VAL A 221 17.69 -12.92 -4.01
C VAL A 221 18.77 -13.59 -4.84
N GLU A 222 18.59 -14.87 -5.19
CA GLU A 222 19.50 -15.58 -6.11
C GLU A 222 19.58 -14.93 -7.51
N ALA A 223 18.52 -14.25 -7.94
CA ALA A 223 18.46 -13.53 -9.20
C ALA A 223 19.07 -12.12 -9.14
N GLY A 224 19.41 -11.62 -7.95
CA GLY A 224 20.06 -10.32 -7.76
C GLY A 224 19.16 -9.21 -7.23
N ALA A 225 18.05 -9.55 -6.55
CA ALA A 225 17.31 -8.57 -5.75
C ALA A 225 18.21 -8.01 -4.64
N ASP A 226 18.18 -6.69 -4.45
CA ASP A 226 19.04 -5.98 -3.49
C ASP A 226 18.36 -5.85 -2.12
N MET A 227 17.03 -5.80 -2.09
CA MET A 227 16.20 -5.67 -0.90
C MET A 227 14.99 -6.62 -0.97
N ILE A 228 14.50 -7.05 0.20
CA ILE A 228 13.22 -7.73 0.36
C ILE A 228 12.48 -7.21 1.59
N ASP A 229 11.16 -7.20 1.52
CA ASP A 229 10.30 -6.79 2.64
C ASP A 229 9.89 -7.97 3.50
N THR A 230 10.23 -7.98 4.79
CA THR A 230 9.82 -9.03 5.73
C THR A 230 9.07 -8.44 6.91
N ALA A 231 8.35 -9.30 7.63
CA ALA A 231 7.74 -8.95 8.92
C ALA A 231 8.27 -9.89 10.01
N LEU A 232 8.50 -9.36 11.21
CA LEU A 232 8.80 -10.20 12.38
C LEU A 232 7.70 -11.26 12.59
N SER A 233 8.09 -12.45 13.05
CA SER A 233 7.22 -13.63 13.10
C SER A 233 5.81 -13.42 13.66
N PRO A 234 5.57 -12.62 14.72
CA PRO A 234 4.21 -12.41 15.23
C PRO A 234 3.30 -11.72 14.23
N PHE A 235 3.84 -10.89 13.34
CA PHE A 235 3.10 -10.15 12.32
C PHE A 235 3.47 -10.60 10.90
N SER A 236 4.01 -11.81 10.73
CA SER A 236 4.39 -12.38 9.44
C SER A 236 3.41 -13.44 8.95
N GLU A 237 3.65 -13.91 7.71
CA GLU A 237 2.93 -14.98 7.04
C GLU A 237 1.44 -14.67 6.81
N SER A 238 0.71 -15.67 6.29
CA SER A 238 -0.70 -15.51 5.90
C SER A 238 -0.87 -14.31 4.97
N THR A 239 -1.73 -13.35 5.28
CA THR A 239 -1.90 -12.14 4.47
C THR A 239 -0.80 -11.10 4.69
N SER A 240 0.23 -11.35 5.48
CA SER A 240 1.39 -10.47 5.72
C SER A 240 2.61 -10.88 4.89
N GLN A 241 3.76 -10.23 5.10
CA GLN A 241 5.05 -10.57 4.49
C GLN A 241 5.63 -11.90 5.02
N PRO A 242 6.56 -12.53 4.27
CA PRO A 242 7.47 -13.56 4.79
C PRO A 242 8.13 -13.20 6.14
N CYS A 243 8.44 -14.24 6.93
CA CYS A 243 9.03 -14.12 8.26
C CYS A 243 10.49 -13.65 8.20
N THR A 244 10.79 -12.55 8.91
CA THR A 244 12.14 -11.97 8.98
C THR A 244 13.15 -12.99 9.52
N GLU A 245 12.85 -13.61 10.66
CA GLU A 245 13.77 -14.54 11.35
C GLU A 245 14.09 -15.75 10.48
N SER A 246 13.08 -16.33 9.84
CA SER A 246 13.24 -17.50 8.96
C SER A 246 14.14 -17.20 7.78
N LEU A 247 14.00 -16.05 7.13
CA LEU A 247 14.85 -15.68 6.00
C LEU A 247 16.26 -15.31 6.40
N VAL A 248 16.45 -14.61 7.52
CA VAL A 248 17.79 -14.35 8.07
C VAL A 248 18.52 -15.67 8.34
N ALA A 249 17.85 -16.63 8.99
CA ALA A 249 18.42 -17.96 9.25
C ALA A 249 18.71 -18.74 7.95
N THR A 250 17.84 -18.61 6.94
CA THR A 250 18.00 -19.29 5.64
C THR A 250 19.22 -18.78 4.88
N LEU A 251 19.53 -17.49 4.97
CA LEU A 251 20.62 -16.85 4.21
C LEU A 251 21.95 -16.81 4.98
N GLU A 252 21.98 -17.17 6.26
CA GLU A 252 23.18 -17.18 7.09
C GLU A 252 24.27 -18.08 6.48
N GLY A 253 25.50 -17.57 6.39
CA GLY A 253 26.64 -18.28 5.80
C GLY A 253 26.62 -18.40 4.27
N THR A 254 25.55 -17.95 3.59
CA THR A 254 25.51 -17.86 2.13
C THR A 254 26.15 -16.55 1.64
N PRO A 255 26.36 -16.36 0.32
CA PRO A 255 26.78 -15.06 -0.22
C PRO A 255 25.80 -13.91 0.08
N TYR A 256 24.54 -14.22 0.39
CA TYR A 256 23.45 -13.26 0.61
C TYR A 256 23.16 -12.99 2.09
N ASP A 257 23.99 -13.53 2.99
CA ASP A 257 23.89 -13.34 4.44
C ASP A 257 23.65 -11.87 4.80
N THR A 258 22.56 -11.60 5.52
CA THR A 258 22.09 -10.26 5.87
C THR A 258 22.96 -9.59 6.93
N GLY A 259 23.69 -10.38 7.73
CA GLY A 259 24.42 -9.91 8.90
C GLY A 259 23.53 -9.51 10.10
N LEU A 260 22.21 -9.69 10.01
CA LEU A 260 21.29 -9.46 11.12
C LEU A 260 21.43 -10.56 12.17
N LYS A 261 21.36 -10.19 13.45
CA LYS A 261 21.53 -11.15 14.55
C LYS A 261 20.20 -11.77 14.95
N LEU A 262 20.03 -13.06 14.70
CA LEU A 262 18.82 -13.80 15.09
C LEU A 262 18.44 -13.64 16.57
N ALA A 263 19.40 -13.56 17.48
CA ALA A 263 19.11 -13.35 18.91
C ALA A 263 18.41 -12.01 19.19
N GLU A 264 18.78 -10.93 18.49
CA GLU A 264 18.14 -9.62 18.62
C GLU A 264 16.73 -9.64 18.00
N LEU A 265 16.57 -10.31 16.85
CA LEU A 265 15.28 -10.47 16.17
C LEU A 265 14.30 -11.30 16.99
N ASN A 266 14.74 -12.40 17.59
CA ASN A 266 13.91 -13.25 18.45
C ASN A 266 13.39 -12.47 19.67
N SER A 267 14.23 -11.62 20.28
CA SER A 267 13.80 -10.76 21.38
C SER A 267 12.73 -9.75 20.97
N LEU A 268 12.83 -9.18 19.76
CA LEU A 268 11.81 -8.29 19.20
C LEU A 268 10.51 -9.06 18.92
N ALA A 269 10.61 -10.26 18.36
CA ALA A 269 9.47 -11.11 18.09
C ALA A 269 8.73 -11.53 19.38
N ASP A 270 9.45 -11.84 20.45
CA ASP A 270 8.84 -12.13 21.75
C ASP A 270 8.03 -10.93 22.27
N TYR A 271 8.55 -9.71 22.13
CA TYR A 271 7.80 -8.49 22.47
C TYR A 271 6.54 -8.33 21.61
N PHE A 272 6.67 -8.44 20.29
CA PHE A 272 5.55 -8.25 19.37
C PHE A 272 4.50 -9.37 19.44
N LYS A 273 4.85 -10.55 19.97
CA LYS A 273 3.89 -11.62 20.27
C LYS A 273 2.88 -11.19 21.31
N ASP A 274 3.34 -10.55 22.39
CA ASP A 274 2.46 -10.02 23.42
C ASP A 274 1.65 -8.82 22.90
N VAL A 275 2.25 -7.95 22.08
CA VAL A 275 1.52 -6.87 21.39
C VAL A 275 0.38 -7.44 20.54
N ARG A 276 0.65 -8.44 19.68
CA ARG A 276 -0.38 -9.06 18.84
C ARG A 276 -1.50 -9.67 19.67
N LYS A 277 -1.16 -10.37 20.75
CA LYS A 277 -2.14 -10.94 21.68
C LYS A 277 -3.06 -9.87 22.27
N ASN A 278 -2.50 -8.74 22.71
CA ASN A 278 -3.26 -7.62 23.25
C ASN A 278 -4.15 -6.98 22.18
N LEU A 279 -3.64 -6.75 20.97
CA LEU A 279 -4.45 -6.20 19.86
C LEU A 279 -5.63 -7.11 19.50
N ILE A 280 -5.41 -8.43 19.47
CA ILE A 280 -6.49 -9.41 19.22
C ILE A 280 -7.58 -9.29 20.28
N HIS A 281 -7.18 -9.21 21.56
CA HIS A 281 -8.10 -9.08 22.67
C HIS A 281 -8.85 -7.73 22.65
N ASP A 282 -8.12 -6.63 22.57
CA ASP A 282 -8.66 -5.27 22.70
C ASP A 282 -9.63 -4.90 21.57
N PHE A 283 -9.38 -5.40 20.35
CA PHE A 283 -10.18 -5.08 19.17
C PHE A 283 -11.02 -6.26 18.66
N ASN A 284 -11.07 -7.37 19.41
CA ASN A 284 -11.81 -8.59 19.04
C ASN A 284 -11.48 -9.07 17.61
N LEU A 285 -10.18 -9.15 17.29
CA LEU A 285 -9.71 -9.43 15.94
C LEU A 285 -9.71 -10.94 15.67
N ASN A 286 -9.95 -11.32 14.41
CA ASN A 286 -9.79 -12.70 13.99
C ASN A 286 -8.30 -13.06 13.94
N ALA A 287 -7.85 -13.90 14.86
CA ALA A 287 -6.48 -14.40 14.90
C ALA A 287 -6.20 -15.49 13.84
N ASN A 288 -7.24 -16.14 13.32
CA ASN A 288 -7.13 -17.26 12.40
C ASN A 288 -7.29 -16.78 10.95
N ILE A 289 -6.17 -16.40 10.34
CA ILE A 289 -6.10 -16.01 8.93
C ILE A 289 -5.26 -17.10 8.23
N PRO A 290 -5.87 -18.06 7.52
CA PRO A 290 -5.13 -19.13 6.89
C PRO A 290 -4.46 -18.68 5.58
N ILE A 291 -3.43 -19.41 5.18
CA ILE A 291 -2.90 -19.36 3.80
C ILE A 291 -4.01 -19.80 2.84
N ASP A 292 -4.17 -19.07 1.73
CA ASP A 292 -5.14 -19.36 0.68
C ASP A 292 -4.49 -19.36 -0.71
N PRO A 293 -4.03 -20.53 -1.21
CA PRO A 293 -3.48 -20.65 -2.55
C PRO A 293 -4.47 -20.28 -3.67
N LYS A 294 -5.78 -20.26 -3.40
CA LYS A 294 -6.78 -19.86 -4.39
C LYS A 294 -6.68 -18.37 -4.74
N VAL A 295 -5.92 -17.57 -3.97
CA VAL A 295 -5.59 -16.19 -4.37
C VAL A 295 -5.02 -16.10 -5.78
N LEU A 296 -4.38 -17.16 -6.29
CA LEU A 296 -3.86 -17.22 -7.65
C LEU A 296 -4.95 -17.26 -8.74
N THR A 297 -6.20 -17.58 -8.40
CA THR A 297 -7.32 -17.59 -9.35
C THR A 297 -8.03 -16.25 -9.39
N PHE A 298 -8.48 -15.74 -8.23
CA PHE A 298 -9.22 -14.48 -8.16
C PHE A 298 -8.32 -13.24 -8.09
N GLN A 299 -7.06 -13.38 -7.67
CA GLN A 299 -6.03 -12.32 -7.59
C GLN A 299 -6.39 -11.12 -6.69
N ILE A 300 -7.15 -11.36 -5.62
CA ILE A 300 -7.67 -10.33 -4.70
C ILE A 300 -7.20 -10.62 -3.28
N PRO A 301 -6.78 -9.62 -2.50
CA PRO A 301 -6.47 -9.83 -1.09
C PRO A 301 -7.67 -10.41 -0.31
N GLY A 302 -7.43 -11.40 0.56
CA GLY A 302 -8.50 -12.14 1.26
C GLY A 302 -9.49 -11.25 2.04
N GLY A 303 -9.01 -10.18 2.67
CA GLY A 303 -9.87 -9.22 3.38
C GLY A 303 -10.93 -8.55 2.50
N MET A 304 -10.63 -8.35 1.21
CA MET A 304 -11.62 -7.84 0.27
C MET A 304 -12.69 -8.88 -0.07
N LEU A 305 -12.34 -10.16 -0.23
CA LEU A 305 -13.35 -11.20 -0.47
C LEU A 305 -14.36 -11.30 0.68
N SER A 306 -13.89 -11.20 1.92
CA SER A 306 -14.78 -11.15 3.09
C SER A 306 -15.73 -9.95 3.05
N ASN A 307 -15.23 -8.77 2.63
CA ASN A 307 -16.06 -7.58 2.47
C ASN A 307 -17.12 -7.76 1.37
N LEU A 308 -16.75 -8.30 0.21
CA LEU A 308 -17.69 -8.57 -0.88
C LEU A 308 -18.76 -9.59 -0.47
N LEU A 309 -18.39 -10.63 0.28
CA LEU A 309 -19.35 -11.59 0.83
C LEU A 309 -20.34 -10.92 1.78
N ASN A 310 -19.90 -9.99 2.64
CA ASN A 310 -20.79 -9.24 3.51
C ASN A 310 -21.75 -8.34 2.71
N GLN A 311 -21.26 -7.66 1.66
CA GLN A 311 -22.13 -6.92 0.73
C GLN A 311 -23.19 -7.84 0.09
N MET A 312 -22.80 -9.05 -0.34
CA MET A 312 -23.75 -10.03 -0.88
C MET A 312 -24.78 -10.51 0.16
N LYS A 313 -24.40 -10.64 1.44
CA LYS A 313 -25.34 -10.96 2.53
C LYS A 313 -26.36 -9.85 2.74
N GLU A 314 -25.91 -8.59 2.77
CA GLU A 314 -26.78 -7.42 2.89
C GLU A 314 -27.78 -7.33 1.73
N MET A 315 -27.37 -7.75 0.53
CA MET A 315 -28.22 -7.82 -0.66
C MET A 315 -29.07 -9.10 -0.75
N GLY A 316 -28.94 -10.05 0.18
CA GLY A 316 -29.69 -11.30 0.18
C GLY A 316 -29.30 -12.30 -0.92
N VAL A 317 -28.08 -12.20 -1.46
CA VAL A 317 -27.58 -13.05 -2.57
C VAL A 317 -26.29 -13.80 -2.21
N ALA A 318 -26.02 -14.00 -0.92
CA ALA A 318 -24.80 -14.66 -0.44
C ALA A 318 -24.62 -16.11 -0.94
N ASP A 319 -25.73 -16.79 -1.25
CA ASP A 319 -25.75 -18.10 -1.89
C ASP A 319 -25.10 -18.09 -3.30
N LYS A 320 -25.00 -16.91 -3.92
CA LYS A 320 -24.38 -16.71 -5.23
C LYS A 320 -22.87 -16.41 -5.19
N TYR A 321 -22.22 -16.64 -4.06
CA TYR A 321 -20.77 -16.39 -3.92
C TYR A 321 -19.91 -17.15 -4.95
N PRO A 322 -20.21 -18.40 -5.36
CA PRO A 322 -19.46 -19.04 -6.44
C PRO A 322 -19.52 -18.27 -7.76
N GLN A 323 -20.69 -17.72 -8.12
CA GLN A 323 -20.86 -16.89 -9.31
C GLN A 323 -20.07 -15.59 -9.23
N LEU A 324 -19.90 -15.00 -8.03
CA LEU A 324 -19.02 -13.86 -7.85
C LEU A 324 -17.59 -14.22 -8.28
N LEU A 325 -17.04 -15.32 -7.79
CA LEU A 325 -15.66 -15.73 -8.09
C LEU A 325 -15.42 -15.97 -9.59
N GLU A 326 -16.44 -16.38 -10.34
CA GLU A 326 -16.38 -16.51 -11.80
C GLU A 326 -16.56 -15.17 -12.55
N GLU A 327 -17.33 -14.25 -11.98
CA GLU A 327 -17.63 -12.94 -12.56
C GLU A 327 -16.44 -11.98 -12.46
N MET A 328 -15.69 -12.04 -11.35
CA MET A 328 -14.60 -11.10 -11.09
C MET A 328 -13.51 -11.08 -12.18
N PRO A 329 -12.97 -12.22 -12.64
CA PRO A 329 -11.99 -12.22 -13.73
C PRO A 329 -12.54 -11.65 -15.04
N ARG A 330 -13.85 -11.83 -15.30
CA ARG A 330 -14.51 -11.30 -16.51
C ARG A 330 -14.62 -9.78 -16.44
N VAL A 331 -15.15 -9.25 -15.35
CA VAL A 331 -15.26 -7.80 -15.13
C VAL A 331 -13.88 -7.16 -15.17
N ARG A 332 -12.88 -7.79 -14.56
CA ARG A 332 -11.50 -7.31 -14.62
C ARG A 332 -10.98 -7.20 -16.06
N ALA A 333 -11.21 -8.22 -16.88
CA ALA A 333 -10.80 -8.20 -18.29
C ALA A 333 -11.51 -7.10 -19.07
N GLU A 334 -12.82 -6.96 -18.88
CA GLU A 334 -13.64 -5.95 -19.55
C GLU A 334 -13.29 -4.52 -19.14
N LEU A 335 -12.79 -4.32 -17.92
CA LEU A 335 -12.32 -3.03 -17.42
C LEU A 335 -10.84 -2.76 -17.74
N GLY A 336 -10.23 -3.50 -18.67
CA GLY A 336 -8.86 -3.24 -19.14
C GLY A 336 -7.75 -3.81 -18.24
N TYR A 337 -8.02 -4.90 -17.53
CA TYR A 337 -7.06 -5.62 -16.69
C TYR A 337 -6.36 -4.78 -15.60
N PRO A 338 -7.06 -3.95 -14.82
CA PRO A 338 -6.41 -3.23 -13.72
C PRO A 338 -5.75 -4.24 -12.75
N PRO A 339 -4.56 -3.95 -12.20
CA PRO A 339 -4.08 -4.60 -10.98
C PRO A 339 -5.12 -4.44 -9.88
N LEU A 340 -5.34 -5.45 -9.05
CA LEU A 340 -6.37 -5.42 -8.00
C LEU A 340 -5.78 -4.97 -6.66
N VAL A 341 -5.38 -3.70 -6.61
CA VAL A 341 -4.96 -2.99 -5.39
C VAL A 341 -5.93 -1.85 -5.11
N THR A 342 -5.92 -1.24 -3.93
CA THR A 342 -6.81 -0.11 -3.66
C THR A 342 -6.52 1.07 -4.61
N PRO A 343 -7.53 1.68 -5.27
CA PRO A 343 -8.97 1.42 -5.15
C PRO A 343 -9.55 0.43 -6.18
N THR A 344 -8.81 0.04 -7.22
CA THR A 344 -9.29 -0.75 -8.36
C THR A 344 -9.86 -2.11 -7.97
N SER A 345 -9.31 -2.72 -6.91
CA SER A 345 -9.85 -3.96 -6.34
C SER A 345 -11.32 -3.80 -5.91
N GLN A 346 -11.68 -2.66 -5.30
CA GLN A 346 -13.05 -2.38 -4.83
C GLN A 346 -13.96 -2.07 -6.02
N ILE A 347 -13.45 -1.36 -7.02
CA ILE A 347 -14.19 -1.02 -8.24
C ILE A 347 -14.60 -2.30 -8.98
N VAL A 348 -13.64 -3.21 -9.23
CA VAL A 348 -13.91 -4.50 -9.88
C VAL A 348 -14.80 -5.38 -8.99
N GLY A 349 -14.54 -5.43 -7.68
CA GLY A 349 -15.32 -6.14 -6.68
C GLY A 349 -16.80 -5.77 -6.68
N SER A 350 -17.10 -4.49 -6.46
CA SER A 350 -18.48 -4.01 -6.38
C SER A 350 -19.23 -4.16 -7.71
N MET A 351 -18.56 -3.94 -8.85
CA MET A 351 -19.18 -4.20 -10.16
C MET A 351 -19.55 -5.68 -10.32
N SER A 352 -18.67 -6.59 -9.88
CA SER A 352 -18.93 -8.04 -9.95
C SER A 352 -20.10 -8.45 -9.04
N VAL A 353 -20.19 -7.92 -7.82
CA VAL A 353 -21.34 -8.15 -6.92
C VAL A 353 -22.64 -7.68 -7.57
N LEU A 354 -22.66 -6.48 -8.14
CA LEU A 354 -23.86 -5.94 -8.82
C LEU A 354 -24.25 -6.74 -10.06
N ASN A 355 -23.27 -7.22 -10.83
CA ASN A 355 -23.52 -8.09 -11.98
C ASN A 355 -24.21 -9.40 -11.56
N VAL A 356 -23.76 -10.02 -10.46
CA VAL A 356 -24.36 -11.25 -9.93
C VAL A 356 -25.75 -11.00 -9.34
N ALA A 357 -25.91 -9.88 -8.64
CA ALA A 357 -27.17 -9.56 -7.95
C ALA A 357 -28.28 -9.11 -8.90
N LEU A 358 -27.97 -8.22 -9.85
CA LEU A 358 -28.96 -7.50 -10.66
C LEU A 358 -28.92 -7.89 -12.15
N GLY A 359 -27.83 -8.53 -12.59
CA GLY A 359 -27.52 -8.82 -13.99
C GLY A 359 -26.41 -7.91 -14.52
N ARG A 360 -25.63 -8.42 -15.47
CA ARG A 360 -24.42 -7.77 -16.00
C ARG A 360 -24.69 -6.35 -16.48
N TYR A 361 -23.93 -5.39 -15.94
CA TYR A 361 -23.89 -3.97 -16.29
C TYR A 361 -25.24 -3.24 -16.30
N LYS A 362 -26.28 -3.77 -15.63
CA LYS A 362 -27.56 -3.06 -15.50
C LYS A 362 -27.49 -1.84 -14.58
N MET A 363 -26.62 -1.90 -13.58
CA MET A 363 -26.34 -0.81 -12.67
C MET A 363 -24.82 -0.67 -12.57
N ILE A 364 -24.29 0.41 -13.13
CA ILE A 364 -22.85 0.68 -13.18
C ILE A 364 -22.53 1.77 -12.15
N PRO A 365 -21.77 1.46 -11.08
CA PRO A 365 -21.33 2.43 -10.09
C PRO A 365 -20.56 3.58 -10.70
N ARG A 366 -20.56 4.72 -10.01
CA ARG A 366 -19.83 5.91 -10.45
C ARG A 366 -18.34 5.64 -10.58
N GLU A 367 -17.76 4.90 -9.66
CA GLU A 367 -16.33 4.59 -9.62
C GLU A 367 -15.91 3.75 -10.84
N VAL A 368 -16.78 2.85 -11.32
CA VAL A 368 -16.56 2.09 -12.56
C VAL A 368 -16.61 3.03 -13.77
N LYS A 369 -17.58 3.95 -13.80
CA LYS A 369 -17.65 4.98 -14.86
C LYS A 369 -16.42 5.88 -14.84
N ASP A 370 -15.96 6.29 -13.66
CA ASP A 370 -14.80 7.16 -13.47
C ASP A 370 -13.49 6.43 -13.88
N LEU A 371 -13.38 5.11 -13.63
CA LEU A 371 -12.30 4.27 -14.19
C LEU A 371 -12.36 4.23 -15.72
N ILE A 372 -13.54 3.99 -16.29
CA ILE A 372 -13.72 3.93 -17.75
C ILE A 372 -13.44 5.28 -18.41
N LEU A 373 -13.80 6.39 -17.77
CA LEU A 373 -13.48 7.75 -18.22
C LEU A 373 -11.97 8.05 -18.16
N GLY A 374 -11.19 7.26 -17.42
CA GLY A 374 -9.75 7.48 -17.23
C GLY A 374 -9.41 8.38 -16.04
N LYS A 375 -10.35 8.68 -15.12
CA LYS A 375 -10.09 9.57 -13.97
C LYS A 375 -9.09 9.01 -12.96
N TYR A 376 -8.90 7.70 -12.95
CA TYR A 376 -7.88 7.02 -12.15
C TYR A 376 -6.56 6.81 -12.91
N GLY A 377 -6.48 7.20 -14.18
CA GLY A 377 -5.37 6.89 -15.09
C GLY A 377 -5.75 5.90 -16.19
N ARG A 378 -4.77 5.54 -17.00
CA ARG A 378 -4.89 4.63 -18.13
C ARG A 378 -4.86 3.18 -17.65
N THR A 379 -5.82 2.38 -18.12
CA THR A 379 -5.84 0.94 -17.87
C THR A 379 -4.74 0.23 -18.67
N PRO A 380 -4.14 -0.85 -18.15
CA PRO A 380 -3.09 -1.59 -18.86
C PRO A 380 -3.52 -2.16 -20.22
N GLY A 381 -4.76 -2.65 -20.29
CA GLY A 381 -5.38 -3.16 -21.51
C GLY A 381 -6.55 -2.29 -22.00
N PRO A 382 -7.08 -2.57 -23.20
CA PRO A 382 -8.27 -1.91 -23.72
C PRO A 382 -9.49 -2.28 -22.88
N ILE A 383 -10.37 -1.31 -22.67
CA ILE A 383 -11.69 -1.52 -22.06
C ILE A 383 -12.63 -2.10 -23.13
N ASP A 384 -13.48 -3.04 -22.73
CA ASP A 384 -14.47 -3.65 -23.63
C ASP A 384 -15.38 -2.55 -24.25
N PRO A 385 -15.53 -2.52 -25.59
CA PRO A 385 -16.28 -1.47 -26.26
C PRO A 385 -17.75 -1.38 -25.84
N GLU A 386 -18.40 -2.51 -25.56
CA GLU A 386 -19.81 -2.53 -25.15
C GLU A 386 -19.95 -2.05 -23.70
N VAL A 387 -19.06 -2.49 -22.80
CA VAL A 387 -19.03 -1.99 -21.42
C VAL A 387 -18.75 -0.49 -21.38
N LYS A 388 -17.82 0.00 -22.20
CA LYS A 388 -17.56 1.44 -22.35
C LYS A 388 -18.82 2.18 -22.80
N ARG A 389 -19.50 1.70 -23.84
CA ARG A 389 -20.74 2.29 -24.37
C ARG A 389 -21.85 2.33 -23.31
N LEU A 390 -22.04 1.25 -22.56
CA LEU A 390 -23.04 1.18 -21.48
C LEU A 390 -22.72 2.13 -20.31
N ALA A 391 -21.43 2.29 -19.99
CA ALA A 391 -21.00 3.09 -18.84
C ALA A 391 -21.02 4.60 -19.11
N ILE A 392 -20.49 5.02 -20.26
CA ILE A 392 -20.19 6.43 -20.55
C ILE A 392 -20.74 6.94 -21.90
N GLY A 393 -21.38 6.08 -22.70
CA GLY A 393 -21.88 6.44 -24.02
C GLY A 393 -20.75 6.93 -24.94
N ASP A 394 -20.94 8.10 -25.54
CA ASP A 394 -19.99 8.75 -26.44
C ASP A 394 -19.04 9.74 -25.71
N ALA A 395 -19.04 9.76 -24.37
CA ALA A 395 -18.15 10.63 -23.63
C ALA A 395 -16.68 10.28 -23.95
N PRO A 396 -15.81 11.29 -24.21
CA PRO A 396 -14.40 11.05 -24.47
C PRO A 396 -13.72 10.52 -23.21
N GLN A 397 -12.77 9.60 -23.39
CA GLN A 397 -11.87 9.18 -22.32
C GLN A 397 -10.74 10.19 -22.17
N ILE A 398 -10.26 10.39 -20.94
CA ILE A 398 -9.11 11.23 -20.64
C ILE A 398 -7.85 10.59 -21.24
N ASP A 399 -7.13 11.33 -22.07
CA ASP A 399 -5.92 10.90 -22.78
C ASP A 399 -4.62 11.50 -22.19
N HIS A 400 -4.73 12.51 -21.34
CA HIS A 400 -3.63 13.16 -20.61
C HIS A 400 -3.60 12.72 -19.14
N ARG A 401 -2.82 13.39 -18.28
CA ARG A 401 -2.76 13.07 -16.84
C ARG A 401 -4.04 13.58 -16.17
N PRO A 402 -4.85 12.75 -15.52
CA PRO A 402 -6.16 13.17 -14.97
C PRO A 402 -6.08 14.28 -13.91
N ALA A 403 -4.92 14.43 -13.27
CA ALA A 403 -4.67 15.48 -12.30
C ALA A 403 -4.61 16.89 -12.91
N ASP A 404 -4.32 17.00 -14.21
CA ASP A 404 -4.21 18.30 -14.90
C ASP A 404 -5.57 19.01 -14.99
N ASP A 405 -6.68 18.26 -14.92
CA ASP A 405 -8.04 18.79 -14.86
C ASP A 405 -8.45 19.29 -13.47
N ILE A 406 -7.63 19.05 -12.43
CA ILE A 406 -7.97 19.38 -11.04
C ILE A 406 -7.36 20.75 -10.68
N PRO A 407 -8.18 21.79 -10.45
CA PRO A 407 -7.65 23.10 -10.06
C PRO A 407 -7.01 23.03 -8.66
N PRO A 408 -6.04 23.92 -8.33
CA PRO A 408 -5.39 23.97 -7.02
C PRO A 408 -6.39 23.95 -5.85
N GLN A 409 -6.13 23.14 -4.84
CA GLN A 409 -7.10 22.84 -3.78
C GLN A 409 -6.70 23.36 -2.40
N MET A 410 -5.42 23.67 -2.16
CA MET A 410 -4.92 23.97 -0.81
C MET A 410 -5.62 25.15 -0.16
N LYS A 411 -5.84 26.24 -0.90
CA LYS A 411 -6.55 27.43 -0.39
C LYS A 411 -7.98 27.07 0.03
N LYS A 412 -8.71 26.37 -0.85
CA LYS A 412 -10.11 25.97 -0.60
C LYS A 412 -10.23 24.99 0.57
N LEU A 413 -9.27 24.07 0.72
CA LEU A 413 -9.24 23.13 1.84
C LEU A 413 -9.03 23.85 3.18
N ARG A 414 -8.15 24.85 3.23
CA ARG A 414 -7.97 25.70 4.42
C ARG A 414 -9.24 26.48 4.77
N GLU A 415 -9.87 27.11 3.78
CA GLU A 415 -11.12 27.87 3.97
C GLU A 415 -12.24 26.97 4.50
N LYS A 416 -12.42 25.78 3.92
CA LYS A 416 -13.42 24.81 4.40
C LYS A 416 -13.15 24.34 5.82
N LEU A 417 -11.91 24.02 6.16
CA LEU A 417 -11.59 23.59 7.52
C LEU A 417 -11.78 24.75 8.53
N ALA A 418 -11.55 25.99 8.12
CA ALA A 418 -11.86 27.17 8.91
C ALA A 418 -13.37 27.33 9.15
N GLU A 419 -14.19 27.14 8.11
CA GLU A 419 -15.66 27.15 8.20
C GLU A 419 -16.21 26.07 9.15
N GLU A 420 -15.53 24.92 9.25
CA GLU A 420 -15.84 23.84 10.18
C GLU A 420 -15.42 24.12 11.64
N GLY A 421 -14.88 25.32 11.93
CA GLY A 421 -14.52 25.78 13.27
C GLY A 421 -13.03 25.71 13.61
N PHE A 422 -12.15 25.48 12.62
CA PHE A 422 -10.71 25.35 12.83
C PHE A 422 -9.90 26.38 12.00
N PRO A 423 -10.09 27.70 12.23
CA PRO A 423 -9.51 28.76 11.39
C PRO A 423 -7.98 28.85 11.43
N ASN A 424 -7.35 28.33 12.48
CA ASN A 424 -5.91 28.34 12.69
C ASN A 424 -5.30 26.93 12.60
N ALA A 425 -5.97 26.00 11.90
CA ALA A 425 -5.47 24.64 11.75
C ALA A 425 -4.06 24.63 11.13
N PRO A 426 -3.10 23.89 11.71
CA PRO A 426 -1.81 23.66 11.08
C PRO A 426 -2.01 22.96 9.74
N ILE A 427 -0.97 23.01 8.90
CA ILE A 427 -1.06 22.48 7.54
C ILE A 427 -1.23 20.96 7.51
N GLU A 428 -0.64 20.27 8.48
CA GLU A 428 -0.85 18.85 8.74
C GLU A 428 -2.33 18.49 8.91
N ASP A 429 -3.10 19.29 9.65
CA ASP A 429 -4.55 19.06 9.85
C ASP A 429 -5.35 19.33 8.59
N VAL A 430 -4.94 20.32 7.78
CA VAL A 430 -5.54 20.58 6.47
C VAL A 430 -5.32 19.40 5.52
N LEU A 431 -4.13 18.79 5.55
CA LEU A 431 -3.80 17.60 4.75
C LEU A 431 -4.53 16.34 5.25
N SER A 432 -4.69 16.19 6.57
CA SER A 432 -5.53 15.16 7.17
C SER A 432 -6.99 15.33 6.70
N TYR A 433 -7.51 16.55 6.76
CA TYR A 433 -8.86 16.89 6.31
C TYR A 433 -9.03 16.67 4.81
N ALA A 434 -8.03 16.97 3.99
CA ALA A 434 -8.05 16.68 2.56
C ALA A 434 -8.23 15.17 2.29
N SER A 435 -7.51 14.34 3.04
CA SER A 435 -7.51 12.88 2.87
C SER A 435 -8.78 12.22 3.42
N PHE A 436 -9.20 12.65 4.61
CA PHE A 436 -10.31 12.05 5.37
C PHE A 436 -11.14 13.14 6.08
N PRO A 437 -12.01 13.87 5.37
CA PRO A 437 -12.69 15.06 5.91
C PRO A 437 -13.47 14.77 7.21
N GLU A 438 -14.43 13.86 7.16
CA GLU A 438 -15.29 13.53 8.31
C GLU A 438 -14.52 12.92 9.47
N VAL A 439 -13.53 12.08 9.17
CA VAL A 439 -12.70 11.43 10.19
C VAL A 439 -11.87 12.46 10.92
N THR A 440 -11.25 13.37 10.17
CA THR A 440 -10.43 14.44 10.73
C THR A 440 -11.28 15.39 11.56
N LEU A 441 -12.44 15.81 11.06
CA LEU A 441 -13.35 16.66 11.83
C LEU A 441 -13.78 15.99 13.14
N ASN A 442 -14.13 14.71 13.09
CA ASN A 442 -14.44 13.96 14.30
C ASN A 442 -13.25 13.93 15.25
N PHE A 443 -12.05 13.56 14.80
CA PHE A 443 -10.84 13.54 15.61
C PHE A 443 -10.57 14.91 16.28
N LEU A 444 -10.50 15.98 15.48
CA LEU A 444 -10.19 17.33 15.97
C LEU A 444 -11.23 17.85 16.98
N ARG A 445 -12.52 17.55 16.77
CA ARG A 445 -13.58 17.90 17.73
C ARG A 445 -13.40 17.18 19.07
N HIS A 446 -13.04 15.90 19.04
CA HIS A 446 -12.76 15.13 20.27
C HIS A 446 -11.50 15.65 20.98
N SER A 447 -10.41 15.94 20.25
CA SER A 447 -9.18 16.49 20.82
C SER A 447 -9.39 17.88 21.45
N ASN A 448 -10.19 18.74 20.82
CA ASN A 448 -10.54 20.07 21.37
C ASN A 448 -11.39 20.00 22.65
N ILE A 449 -12.20 18.96 22.81
CA ILE A 449 -12.93 18.72 24.07
C ILE A 449 -11.96 18.28 25.17
N GLY A 450 -10.93 17.49 24.83
CA GLY A 450 -9.88 17.06 25.76
C GLY A 450 -9.03 18.21 26.32
N MET A 451 -8.76 19.26 25.52
CA MET A 451 -8.10 20.47 26.01
C MET A 451 -8.92 21.24 27.06
N LYS A 452 -10.25 21.13 27.08
CA LYS A 452 -11.10 21.79 28.09
C LYS A 452 -11.12 21.07 29.45
N PHE A 453 -10.67 19.83 29.53
CA PHE A 453 -10.69 19.04 30.78
C PHE A 453 -9.34 18.97 31.50
N HIS A 454 -8.25 19.47 30.89
CA HIS A 454 -6.92 19.50 31.51
C HIS A 454 -6.53 20.85 32.14
N ASP A 455 -7.43 21.85 32.12
CA ASP A 455 -7.30 23.14 32.81
C ASP A 455 -8.23 23.23 34.05
N LEU A 456 -8.39 22.14 34.81
CA LEU A 456 -9.00 22.14 36.16
C LEU A 456 -8.15 21.37 37.17
#